data_AF-A0A318YFF6-F1
#
_entry.id   AF-A0A318YFF6-F1
#
_cell.length_a   1.000
_cell.length_b   1.000
_cell.length_c   1.000
_cell.angle_alpha   90.00
_cell.angle_beta   90.00
_cell.angle_gamma   90.00
#
_symmetry.space_group_name_H-M   'P 1'
#
loop_
_entity.id
_entity.type
_entity.pdbx_description
1 polymer ?
#
loop_
_entity_poly.entity_id
_entity_poly.type
_entity_poly.pdbx_seq_one_letter_code
_entity_poly.pdbx_strand_id
1 'polypeptide(L)'
;MTINLEPLDMLTNCFAGGCQAGIASPSPEAQAAATRQAYRNAGISNLNDTSYVECHGTGTRAGDPIEVNSVASVFCATRTAERPLLIGSIKSNVGHSEPAAGLSGLIKTIMSLEKRCIPGNPTFETPNPAINFEALKTRAFQRTIQWPDVPFRRASVNSYGYGGSNVHVILDEANDDDLFADQEQEIFHLLVFSANDEASLKATVQRLQMHLVRPEVRVSLPDLAYTLSERRTRHFHRAYLVSNTPTVDQHALIYGKLRSNVPKVGFIFTGQGSQWPQMGKALVDTFPSSQQLLRHLDAVLQALPHPPQWSLYDELTCPRSSDHVRQPELSQPLVTALQLLIIDLLNTWCVQPASVVGHSSDEIAAAVAAGLLEPEDAIVLWPGLLQRTTSLNQGTHLPVAQGGHLRLPVQTHEGMLPFRGLGASVEFVVPQARDLKQ
;
A
#
# COMPACT_ATOMS: atom_id res chain seq x y z
N MET A 1 -18.84 -2.18 -11.24
CA MET A 1 -18.96 -2.50 -12.68
C MET A 1 -19.77 -3.79 -12.79
N THR A 2 -20.95 -3.74 -13.42
CA THR A 2 -21.74 -4.95 -13.70
C THR A 2 -21.59 -5.26 -15.18
N ILE A 3 -20.88 -6.35 -15.50
CA ILE A 3 -20.71 -6.82 -16.87
C ILE A 3 -21.68 -7.98 -17.07
N ASN A 4 -22.62 -7.83 -18.02
CA ASN A 4 -23.48 -8.92 -18.41
C ASN A 4 -22.95 -9.53 -19.72
N LEU A 5 -22.29 -10.68 -19.59
CA LEU A 5 -21.88 -11.54 -20.70
C LEU A 5 -22.65 -12.85 -20.58
N GLU A 6 -23.97 -12.78 -20.72
CA GLU A 6 -24.70 -14.01 -21.00
C GLU A 6 -24.45 -14.34 -22.47
N PRO A 7 -24.03 -15.58 -22.81
CA PRO A 7 -24.47 -16.11 -24.07
C PRO A 7 -25.99 -16.14 -23.92
N LEU A 8 -26.70 -15.13 -24.46
CA LEU A 8 -27.99 -15.48 -25.00
C LEU A 8 -27.68 -16.73 -25.81
N ASP A 9 -28.32 -17.86 -25.45
CA ASP A 9 -28.43 -19.05 -26.28
C ASP A 9 -28.24 -18.65 -27.71
N MET A 10 -27.46 -19.37 -28.49
CA MET A 10 -27.22 -19.24 -29.93
C MET A 10 -28.49 -18.81 -30.72
N LEU A 11 -28.94 -17.58 -30.49
CA LEU A 11 -30.18 -16.98 -30.93
C LEU A 11 -29.71 -16.19 -32.12
N THR A 12 -29.25 -16.97 -33.10
CA THR A 12 -29.64 -16.78 -34.50
C THR A 12 -30.91 -15.95 -34.56
N ASN A 13 -30.82 -14.64 -34.78
CA ASN A 13 -31.85 -13.78 -35.38
C ASN A 13 -33.35 -14.03 -35.04
N CYS A 14 -33.68 -14.63 -33.90
CA CYS A 14 -34.99 -15.21 -33.64
C CYS A 14 -35.38 -14.96 -32.19
N PHE A 15 -35.86 -13.76 -31.90
CA PHE A 15 -36.85 -13.64 -30.84
C PHE A 15 -38.16 -14.23 -31.35
N ALA A 16 -38.95 -14.83 -30.46
CA ALA A 16 -40.32 -15.23 -30.74
C ALA A 16 -41.12 -13.99 -31.20
N GLY A 17 -41.17 -13.77 -32.52
CA GLY A 17 -41.67 -12.54 -33.13
C GLY A 17 -41.17 -12.22 -34.55
N GLY A 18 -40.08 -12.82 -35.05
CA GLY A 18 -39.76 -12.77 -36.48
C GLY A 18 -38.27 -12.80 -36.83
N CYS A 19 -37.93 -13.57 -37.86
CA CYS A 19 -36.59 -13.57 -38.49
C CYS A 19 -36.28 -12.19 -39.06
N GLN A 20 -35.09 -11.66 -38.77
CA GLN A 20 -34.58 -10.45 -39.43
C GLN A 20 -34.31 -10.69 -40.92
N ALA A 21 -34.25 -9.61 -41.69
CA ALA A 21 -34.01 -9.63 -43.14
C ALA A 21 -32.64 -10.24 -43.56
N GLY A 22 -31.71 -10.48 -42.63
CA GLY A 22 -30.45 -11.20 -42.85
C GLY A 22 -29.61 -11.34 -41.57
N ILE A 23 -28.66 -12.30 -41.55
CA ILE A 23 -27.78 -12.60 -40.40
C ILE A 23 -26.99 -11.39 -39.87
N ALA A 24 -26.76 -10.42 -40.76
CA ALA A 24 -25.96 -9.21 -40.50
C ALA A 24 -26.79 -7.98 -40.10
N SER A 25 -28.12 -8.08 -40.13
CA SER A 25 -28.99 -6.93 -39.86
C SER A 25 -29.10 -6.70 -38.35
N PRO A 26 -28.97 -5.47 -37.84
CA PRO A 26 -29.20 -5.18 -36.42
C PRO A 26 -30.71 -5.26 -36.08
N SER A 27 -31.05 -5.65 -34.84
CA SER A 27 -32.45 -5.66 -34.34
C SER A 27 -32.61 -4.58 -33.26
N PRO A 28 -33.48 -3.58 -33.47
CA PRO A 28 -33.79 -2.59 -32.44
C PRO A 28 -34.31 -3.26 -31.15
N GLU A 29 -35.15 -4.28 -31.27
CA GLU A 29 -35.77 -4.99 -30.14
C GLU A 29 -34.71 -5.75 -29.33
N ALA A 30 -33.80 -6.44 -30.02
CA ALA A 30 -32.71 -7.18 -29.39
C ALA A 30 -31.75 -6.26 -28.63
N GLN A 31 -31.41 -5.11 -29.22
CA GLN A 31 -30.58 -4.09 -28.58
C GLN A 31 -31.28 -3.52 -27.33
N ALA A 32 -32.56 -3.14 -27.43
CA ALA A 32 -33.32 -2.61 -26.31
C ALA A 32 -33.53 -3.67 -25.20
N ALA A 33 -33.70 -4.94 -25.57
CA ALA A 33 -33.79 -6.05 -24.65
C ALA A 33 -32.49 -6.23 -23.86
N ALA A 34 -31.33 -6.18 -24.52
CA ALA A 34 -30.02 -6.25 -23.88
C ALA A 34 -29.83 -5.10 -22.86
N THR A 35 -30.15 -3.87 -23.24
CA THR A 35 -30.13 -2.72 -22.32
C THR A 35 -31.05 -2.95 -21.12
N ARG A 36 -32.34 -3.24 -21.34
CA ARG A 36 -33.28 -3.44 -20.22
C ARG A 36 -32.84 -4.57 -19.29
N GLN A 37 -32.29 -5.65 -19.84
CA GLN A 37 -31.78 -6.77 -19.06
C GLN A 37 -30.59 -6.37 -18.19
N ALA A 38 -29.63 -5.60 -18.72
CA ALA A 38 -28.49 -5.12 -17.94
C ALA A 38 -28.94 -4.27 -16.74
N TYR A 39 -29.90 -3.36 -16.93
CA TYR A 39 -30.45 -2.55 -15.85
C TYR A 39 -31.21 -3.37 -14.81
N ARG A 40 -32.03 -4.34 -15.26
CA ARG A 40 -32.71 -5.29 -14.35
C ARG A 40 -31.71 -6.10 -13.52
N ASN A 41 -30.67 -6.63 -14.15
CA ASN A 41 -29.64 -7.42 -13.47
C ASN A 41 -28.85 -6.60 -12.45
N ALA A 42 -28.65 -5.31 -12.73
CA ALA A 42 -28.01 -4.38 -11.80
C ALA A 42 -28.96 -3.88 -10.68
N GLY A 43 -30.24 -4.25 -10.70
CA GLY A 43 -31.24 -3.73 -9.76
C GLY A 43 -31.53 -2.24 -9.92
N ILE A 44 -31.20 -1.65 -11.08
CA ILE A 44 -31.36 -0.21 -11.34
C ILE A 44 -32.73 0.02 -11.99
N SER A 45 -33.63 0.64 -11.25
CA SER A 45 -34.97 1.01 -11.72
C SER A 45 -35.06 2.43 -12.29
N ASN A 46 -34.28 3.37 -11.75
CA ASN A 46 -34.27 4.75 -12.21
C ASN A 46 -33.31 4.94 -13.40
N LEU A 47 -33.85 4.82 -14.61
CA LEU A 47 -33.10 4.99 -15.85
C LEU A 47 -32.64 6.43 -16.10
N ASN A 48 -33.22 7.42 -15.42
CA ASN A 48 -32.88 8.84 -15.59
C ASN A 48 -31.48 9.18 -15.04
N ASP A 49 -30.95 8.35 -14.12
CA ASP A 49 -29.62 8.54 -13.53
C ASP A 49 -28.49 8.33 -14.55
N THR A 50 -28.76 7.63 -15.65
CA THR A 50 -27.76 7.38 -16.70
C THR A 50 -27.58 8.59 -17.58
N SER A 51 -26.53 9.38 -17.41
CA SER A 51 -26.40 10.64 -18.16
C SER A 51 -25.88 10.43 -19.59
N TYR A 52 -25.17 9.34 -19.84
CA TYR A 52 -24.44 9.12 -21.09
C TYR A 52 -24.53 7.68 -21.60
N VAL A 53 -24.60 7.50 -22.92
CA VAL A 53 -24.41 6.21 -23.59
C VAL A 53 -23.29 6.33 -24.64
N GLU A 54 -22.24 5.55 -24.44
CA GLU A 54 -21.24 5.24 -25.46
C GLU A 54 -21.84 4.18 -26.39
N CYS A 55 -22.38 4.64 -27.52
CA CYS A 55 -23.01 3.81 -28.52
C CYS A 55 -22.01 2.92 -29.25
N HIS A 56 -22.50 1.83 -29.83
CA HIS A 56 -21.74 1.03 -30.79
C HIS A 56 -21.38 1.89 -32.00
N GLY A 57 -22.31 2.70 -32.53
CA GLY A 57 -22.07 3.87 -33.38
C GLY A 57 -21.01 3.65 -34.46
N THR A 58 -21.31 2.77 -35.42
CA THR A 58 -20.38 2.40 -36.50
C THR A 58 -20.39 3.37 -37.69
N GLY A 59 -21.23 4.40 -37.65
CA GLY A 59 -21.31 5.38 -38.74
C GLY A 59 -22.07 4.83 -39.95
N THR A 60 -22.92 3.81 -39.75
CA THR A 60 -23.65 3.18 -40.85
C THR A 60 -25.01 3.85 -41.03
N ARG A 61 -25.40 4.11 -42.28
CA ARG A 61 -26.66 4.79 -42.61
C ARG A 61 -27.90 4.10 -42.02
N ALA A 62 -27.89 2.76 -41.96
CA ALA A 62 -28.98 1.97 -41.40
C ALA A 62 -28.81 1.69 -39.90
N GLY A 63 -27.58 1.42 -39.43
CA GLY A 63 -27.34 1.01 -38.05
C GLY A 63 -27.48 2.16 -37.05
N ASP A 64 -26.99 3.35 -37.37
CA ASP A 64 -27.03 4.47 -36.41
C ASP A 64 -28.48 4.87 -36.06
N PRO A 65 -29.44 5.00 -37.01
CA PRO A 65 -30.83 5.22 -36.65
C PRO A 65 -31.43 4.09 -35.82
N ILE A 66 -31.14 2.82 -36.15
CA ILE A 66 -31.64 1.66 -35.40
C ILE A 66 -31.16 1.71 -33.95
N GLU A 67 -29.87 1.99 -33.74
CA GLU A 67 -29.29 2.05 -32.40
C GLU A 67 -29.87 3.21 -31.58
N VAL A 68 -29.92 4.42 -32.14
CA VAL A 68 -30.42 5.58 -31.38
C VAL A 68 -31.90 5.43 -31.03
N ASN A 69 -32.72 4.88 -31.94
CA ASN A 69 -34.12 4.56 -31.63
C ASN A 69 -34.24 3.47 -30.55
N SER A 70 -33.40 2.43 -30.61
CA SER A 70 -33.36 1.38 -29.60
C SER A 70 -33.03 1.92 -28.21
N VAL A 71 -31.97 2.73 -28.10
CA VAL A 71 -31.58 3.42 -26.87
C VAL A 71 -32.73 4.30 -26.36
N ALA A 72 -33.31 5.13 -27.23
CA ALA A 72 -34.42 5.99 -26.88
C ALA A 72 -35.66 5.20 -26.40
N SER A 73 -35.94 4.03 -26.96
CA SER A 73 -37.04 3.16 -26.53
C SER A 73 -36.93 2.66 -25.08
N VAL A 74 -35.73 2.78 -24.49
CA VAL A 74 -35.46 2.43 -23.10
C VAL A 74 -35.45 3.67 -22.21
N PHE A 75 -34.77 4.74 -22.62
CA PHE A 75 -34.52 5.88 -21.75
C PHE A 75 -35.46 7.08 -21.95
N CYS A 76 -36.07 7.27 -23.12
CA CYS A 76 -36.79 8.51 -23.47
C CYS A 76 -38.01 8.77 -22.56
N ALA A 77 -38.69 7.72 -22.11
CA ALA A 77 -39.89 7.83 -21.27
C ALA A 77 -39.62 8.55 -19.94
N THR A 78 -38.42 8.43 -19.39
CA THR A 78 -38.05 9.04 -18.09
C THR A 78 -37.33 10.38 -18.24
N ARG A 79 -37.19 10.92 -19.46
CA ARG A 79 -36.38 12.12 -19.77
C ARG A 79 -37.25 13.35 -19.99
N THR A 80 -36.67 14.53 -19.75
CA THR A 80 -37.24 15.82 -20.19
C THR A 80 -36.42 16.40 -21.35
N ALA A 81 -36.93 17.42 -22.03
CA ALA A 81 -36.23 18.07 -23.14
C ALA A 81 -34.96 18.79 -22.67
N GLU A 82 -34.95 19.27 -21.43
CA GLU A 82 -33.84 20.01 -20.80
C GLU A 82 -32.73 19.07 -20.31
N ARG A 83 -33.07 17.79 -20.06
CA ARG A 83 -32.11 16.75 -19.63
C ARG A 83 -32.14 15.54 -20.58
N PRO A 84 -31.75 15.73 -21.86
CA PRO A 84 -31.71 14.65 -22.83
C PRO A 84 -30.63 13.63 -22.44
N LEU A 85 -30.77 12.41 -22.94
CA LEU A 85 -29.71 11.41 -22.84
C LEU A 85 -28.56 11.79 -23.77
N LEU A 86 -27.36 11.90 -23.22
CA LEU A 86 -26.18 12.22 -24.01
C LEU A 86 -25.65 10.95 -24.69
N ILE A 87 -25.26 11.05 -25.96
CA ILE A 87 -24.76 9.92 -26.74
C ILE A 87 -23.48 10.27 -27.51
N GLY A 88 -22.63 9.27 -27.74
CA GLY A 88 -21.45 9.39 -28.59
C GLY A 88 -20.82 8.05 -28.93
N SER A 89 -19.73 8.07 -29.69
CA SER A 89 -18.97 6.87 -30.06
C SER A 89 -17.49 7.22 -30.28
N ILE A 90 -16.59 6.49 -29.61
CA ILE A 90 -15.13 6.58 -29.76
C ILE A 90 -14.68 6.24 -31.18
N LYS A 91 -15.51 5.51 -31.95
CA LYS A 91 -15.16 5.10 -33.31
C LYS A 91 -14.98 6.29 -34.25
N SER A 92 -15.59 7.43 -33.93
CA SER A 92 -15.35 8.69 -34.64
C SER A 92 -13.93 9.24 -34.44
N ASN A 93 -13.21 8.82 -33.39
CA ASN A 93 -11.84 9.25 -33.09
C ASN A 93 -10.78 8.23 -33.53
N VAL A 94 -11.03 6.94 -33.28
CA VAL A 94 -10.00 5.87 -33.43
C VAL A 94 -10.39 4.78 -34.44
N GLY A 95 -11.54 4.93 -35.12
CA GLY A 95 -12.08 3.90 -36.00
C GLY A 95 -12.69 2.71 -35.25
N HIS A 96 -13.12 1.70 -35.99
CA HIS A 96 -13.67 0.47 -35.42
C HIS A 96 -12.56 -0.56 -35.17
N SER A 97 -12.18 -0.75 -33.90
CA SER A 97 -11.16 -1.72 -33.48
C SER A 97 -11.66 -3.18 -33.44
N GLU A 98 -12.65 -3.50 -34.26
CA GLU A 98 -13.28 -4.83 -34.41
C GLU A 98 -13.48 -5.58 -33.06
N PRO A 99 -12.77 -6.68 -32.71
CA PRO A 99 -13.02 -7.39 -31.46
C PRO A 99 -12.68 -6.57 -30.21
N ALA A 100 -11.87 -5.52 -30.33
CA ALA A 100 -11.52 -4.62 -29.24
C ALA A 100 -12.47 -3.40 -29.12
N ALA A 101 -13.47 -3.27 -29.99
CA ALA A 101 -14.33 -2.09 -30.06
C ALA A 101 -15.10 -1.81 -28.76
N GLY A 102 -15.58 -2.85 -28.08
CA GLY A 102 -16.24 -2.71 -26.78
C GLY A 102 -15.28 -2.18 -25.71
N LEU A 103 -14.03 -2.67 -25.68
CA LEU A 103 -13.01 -2.19 -24.74
C LEU A 103 -12.58 -0.76 -25.02
N SER A 104 -12.48 -0.36 -26.29
CA SER A 104 -12.22 1.04 -26.65
C SER A 104 -13.31 1.97 -26.09
N GLY A 105 -14.59 1.63 -26.30
CA GLY A 105 -15.71 2.38 -25.72
C GLY A 105 -15.65 2.42 -24.19
N LEU A 106 -15.38 1.26 -23.57
CA LEU A 106 -15.26 1.14 -22.12
C LEU A 106 -14.16 2.04 -21.53
N ILE A 107 -12.96 2.04 -22.13
CA ILE A 107 -11.83 2.87 -21.69
C ILE A 107 -12.20 4.36 -21.78
N LYS A 108 -12.79 4.81 -22.91
CA LYS A 108 -13.27 6.19 -23.04
C LYS A 108 -14.27 6.52 -21.93
N THR A 109 -15.25 5.66 -21.69
CA THR A 109 -16.29 5.93 -20.69
C THR A 109 -15.73 6.00 -19.27
N ILE A 110 -14.79 5.12 -18.90
CA ILE A 110 -14.09 5.20 -17.61
C ILE A 110 -13.35 6.53 -17.49
N MET A 111 -12.54 6.89 -18.49
CA MET A 111 -11.82 8.16 -18.50
C MET A 111 -12.77 9.36 -18.44
N SER A 112 -13.93 9.29 -19.08
CA SER A 112 -14.95 10.35 -19.02
C SER A 112 -15.55 10.52 -17.63
N LEU A 113 -15.79 9.42 -16.91
CA LEU A 113 -16.28 9.45 -15.52
C LEU A 113 -15.23 10.04 -14.57
N GLU A 114 -13.97 9.61 -14.71
CA GLU A 114 -12.83 10.09 -13.91
C GLU A 114 -12.53 11.57 -14.16
N LYS A 115 -12.50 11.99 -15.43
CA LYS A 115 -12.20 13.38 -15.83
C LYS A 115 -13.44 14.28 -15.80
N ARG A 116 -14.60 13.74 -15.44
CA ARG A 116 -15.88 14.47 -15.36
C ARG A 116 -16.21 15.23 -16.65
N CYS A 117 -15.89 14.67 -17.81
CA CYS A 117 -16.15 15.28 -19.11
C CYS A 117 -16.53 14.22 -20.16
N ILE A 118 -17.29 14.62 -21.18
CA ILE A 118 -17.69 13.74 -22.29
C ILE A 118 -16.99 14.23 -23.56
N PRO A 119 -15.98 13.48 -24.07
CA PRO A 119 -15.33 13.80 -25.33
C PRO A 119 -16.33 13.84 -26.49
N GLY A 120 -16.18 14.83 -27.37
CA GLY A 120 -17.04 15.01 -28.53
C GLY A 120 -16.76 14.01 -29.65
N ASN A 121 -17.70 13.93 -30.59
CA ASN A 121 -17.61 13.13 -31.81
C ASN A 121 -17.13 14.03 -32.97
N PRO A 122 -15.82 14.03 -33.33
CA PRO A 122 -15.26 15.02 -34.25
C PRO A 122 -15.94 15.10 -35.62
N THR A 123 -16.48 13.98 -36.10
CA THR A 123 -17.18 13.86 -37.41
C THR A 123 -18.68 14.17 -37.35
N PHE A 124 -19.22 14.60 -36.20
CA PHE A 124 -20.63 14.93 -36.04
C PHE A 124 -20.90 16.40 -36.46
N GLU A 125 -20.87 16.65 -37.76
CA GLU A 125 -21.09 17.98 -38.35
C GLU A 125 -22.55 18.22 -38.72
N THR A 126 -23.10 17.36 -39.60
CA THR A 126 -24.51 17.40 -40.01
C THR A 126 -25.23 16.20 -39.42
N PRO A 127 -26.16 16.40 -38.46
CA PRO A 127 -26.92 15.30 -37.87
C PRO A 127 -27.68 14.50 -38.92
N ASN A 128 -27.68 13.17 -38.80
CA ASN A 128 -28.39 12.30 -39.72
C ASN A 128 -29.91 12.59 -39.68
N PRO A 129 -30.55 13.00 -40.79
CA PRO A 129 -31.97 13.36 -40.81
C PRO A 129 -32.91 12.18 -40.51
N ALA A 130 -32.43 10.94 -40.60
CA ALA A 130 -33.17 9.76 -40.19
C ALA A 130 -33.29 9.60 -38.65
N ILE A 131 -32.63 10.46 -37.87
CA ILE A 131 -32.65 10.45 -36.41
C ILE A 131 -33.30 11.74 -35.90
N ASN A 132 -34.50 11.63 -35.34
CA ASN A 132 -35.17 12.75 -34.71
C ASN A 132 -34.69 12.93 -33.26
N PHE A 133 -33.52 13.54 -33.07
CA PHE A 133 -32.88 13.72 -31.76
C PHE A 133 -33.78 14.40 -30.72
N GLU A 134 -34.58 15.39 -31.15
CA GLU A 134 -35.51 16.11 -30.28
C GLU A 134 -36.63 15.20 -29.76
N ALA A 135 -37.33 14.49 -30.65
CA ALA A 135 -38.38 13.54 -30.25
C ALA A 135 -37.83 12.37 -29.43
N LEU A 136 -36.61 11.93 -29.72
CA LEU A 136 -35.94 10.85 -29.00
C LEU A 136 -35.33 11.31 -27.66
N LYS A 137 -35.33 12.62 -27.37
CA LYS A 137 -34.68 13.22 -26.19
C LYS A 137 -33.23 12.75 -26.05
N THR A 138 -32.51 12.70 -27.16
CA THR A 138 -31.09 12.32 -27.23
C THR A 138 -30.26 13.47 -27.78
N ARG A 139 -28.99 13.55 -27.41
CA ARG A 139 -28.09 14.61 -27.91
C ARG A 139 -26.66 14.12 -28.06
N ALA A 140 -26.06 14.42 -29.20
CA ALA A 140 -24.63 14.24 -29.46
C ALA A 140 -23.94 15.60 -29.62
N PHE A 141 -22.64 15.65 -29.33
CA PHE A 141 -21.83 16.85 -29.46
C PHE A 141 -20.59 16.58 -30.31
N GLN A 142 -20.19 17.57 -31.11
CA GLN A 142 -18.94 17.50 -31.88
C GLN A 142 -17.70 17.73 -31.00
N ARG A 143 -17.82 18.62 -30.01
CA ARG A 143 -16.75 19.02 -29.10
C ARG A 143 -16.96 18.42 -27.71
N THR A 144 -15.87 18.32 -26.95
CA THR A 144 -15.92 17.91 -25.55
C THR A 144 -16.80 18.86 -24.74
N ILE A 145 -17.61 18.28 -23.86
CA ILE A 145 -18.43 19.01 -22.90
C ILE A 145 -18.08 18.59 -21.48
N GLN A 146 -18.32 19.48 -20.52
CA GLN A 146 -18.32 19.10 -19.11
C GLN A 146 -19.45 18.10 -18.87
N TRP A 147 -19.21 17.09 -18.02
CA TRP A 147 -20.28 16.19 -17.62
C TRP A 147 -21.36 17.00 -16.89
N PRO A 148 -22.67 16.80 -17.18
CA PRO A 148 -23.74 17.54 -16.52
C PRO A 148 -23.67 17.46 -15.00
N ASP A 149 -24.08 18.52 -14.32
CA ASP A 149 -24.17 18.52 -12.86
C ASP A 149 -25.30 17.57 -12.42
N VAL A 150 -24.91 16.44 -11.82
CA VAL A 150 -25.79 15.36 -11.39
C VAL A 150 -25.29 14.80 -10.07
N PRO A 151 -26.18 14.29 -9.19
CA PRO A 151 -25.77 13.73 -7.90
C PRO A 151 -24.80 12.55 -8.04
N PHE A 152 -24.89 11.83 -9.17
CA PHE A 152 -24.07 10.67 -9.47
C PHE A 152 -23.92 10.49 -10.98
N ARG A 153 -22.71 10.24 -11.47
CA ARG A 153 -22.40 10.04 -12.88
C ARG A 153 -22.47 8.56 -13.24
N ARG A 154 -23.50 8.21 -14.01
CA ARG A 154 -23.67 6.89 -14.62
C ARG A 154 -23.64 6.97 -16.14
N ALA A 155 -23.01 5.98 -16.75
CA ALA A 155 -22.89 5.81 -18.19
C ALA A 155 -23.26 4.38 -18.62
N SER A 156 -23.59 4.21 -19.89
CA SER A 156 -23.70 2.89 -20.52
C SER A 156 -22.75 2.75 -21.71
N VAL A 157 -22.37 1.51 -22.04
CA VAL A 157 -21.53 1.19 -23.20
C VAL A 157 -22.20 0.07 -23.99
N ASN A 158 -22.43 0.31 -25.29
CA ASN A 158 -23.00 -0.66 -26.21
C ASN A 158 -21.92 -1.28 -27.10
N SER A 159 -22.02 -2.58 -27.36
CA SER A 159 -21.22 -3.25 -28.37
C SER A 159 -22.04 -4.34 -29.06
N TYR A 160 -22.25 -4.20 -30.37
CA TYR A 160 -23.08 -5.10 -31.15
C TYR A 160 -22.23 -5.88 -32.15
N GLY A 161 -22.21 -7.19 -32.01
CA GLY A 161 -21.49 -8.09 -32.90
C GLY A 161 -22.23 -8.27 -34.21
N TYR A 162 -21.47 -8.39 -35.31
CA TYR A 162 -22.02 -8.67 -36.63
C TYR A 162 -22.87 -9.96 -36.67
N GLY A 163 -22.57 -10.94 -35.81
CA GLY A 163 -23.33 -12.19 -35.69
C GLY A 163 -24.63 -12.09 -34.86
N GLY A 164 -25.06 -10.88 -34.48
CA GLY A 164 -26.31 -10.65 -33.74
C GLY A 164 -26.18 -10.62 -32.21
N SER A 165 -25.01 -10.93 -31.66
CA SER A 165 -24.76 -10.84 -30.21
C SER A 165 -24.66 -9.38 -29.74
N ASN A 166 -25.56 -8.96 -28.85
CA ASN A 166 -25.63 -7.60 -28.33
C ASN A 166 -25.17 -7.53 -26.87
N VAL A 167 -24.24 -6.63 -26.57
CA VAL A 167 -23.70 -6.42 -25.22
C VAL A 167 -23.99 -4.99 -24.75
N HIS A 168 -24.41 -4.87 -23.49
CA HIS A 168 -24.67 -3.61 -22.81
C HIS A 168 -23.99 -3.62 -21.43
N VAL A 169 -23.16 -2.62 -21.15
CA VAL A 169 -22.47 -2.46 -19.85
C VAL A 169 -22.92 -1.17 -19.19
N ILE A 170 -23.08 -1.18 -17.86
CA ILE A 170 -23.39 -0.01 -17.05
C ILE A 170 -22.17 0.34 -16.20
N LEU A 171 -21.78 1.61 -16.24
CA LEU A 171 -20.64 2.16 -15.51
C LEU A 171 -21.08 3.30 -14.61
N ASP A 172 -20.50 3.29 -13.43
CA ASP A 172 -20.83 4.12 -12.29
C ASP A 172 -19.54 4.82 -11.88
N GLU A 173 -19.60 6.12 -11.55
CA GLU A 173 -18.43 6.79 -10.97
C GLU A 173 -18.00 6.08 -9.68
N ALA A 174 -16.68 6.04 -9.46
CA ALA A 174 -16.13 5.57 -8.19
C ALA A 174 -16.38 6.63 -7.11
N ASN A 175 -16.70 6.18 -5.89
CA ASN A 175 -16.75 7.07 -4.74
C ASN A 175 -15.31 7.40 -4.32
N ASP A 176 -15.00 8.69 -4.20
CA ASP A 176 -13.64 9.22 -3.98
C ASP A 176 -13.49 9.76 -2.54
N ASP A 177 -14.16 9.09 -1.59
CA ASP A 177 -14.03 9.43 -0.18
C ASP A 177 -12.63 9.02 0.28
N ASP A 178 -11.73 10.00 0.28
CA ASP A 178 -10.37 9.87 0.80
C ASP A 178 -10.44 9.81 2.34
N LEU A 179 -10.78 8.62 2.86
CA LEU A 179 -11.07 8.38 4.27
C LEU A 179 -9.85 8.48 5.19
N PHE A 180 -8.65 8.66 4.62
CA PHE A 180 -7.37 8.56 5.33
C PHE A 180 -6.43 9.71 4.97
N ALA A 181 -6.85 10.95 5.24
CA ALA A 181 -5.94 12.08 5.21
C ALA A 181 -4.94 11.96 6.38
N ASP A 182 -3.81 11.31 6.12
CA ASP A 182 -2.71 11.22 7.09
C ASP A 182 -2.02 12.58 7.26
N GLN A 183 -1.57 12.86 8.48
CA GLN A 183 -0.76 14.06 8.74
C GLN A 183 0.61 13.89 8.08
N GLU A 184 1.00 14.87 7.26
CA GLU A 184 2.35 14.93 6.70
C GLU A 184 3.38 15.08 7.83
N GLN A 185 4.06 13.98 8.16
CA GLN A 185 5.23 14.00 9.02
C GLN A 185 6.48 14.00 8.15
N GLU A 186 7.44 14.88 8.45
CA GLU A 186 8.75 14.92 7.77
C GLU A 186 9.65 13.77 8.26
N ILE A 187 9.27 12.53 7.96
CA ILE A 187 10.07 11.34 8.21
C ILE A 187 10.72 10.85 6.92
N PHE A 188 11.87 10.19 7.05
CA PHE A 188 12.52 9.55 5.92
C PHE A 188 11.79 8.26 5.55
N HIS A 189 11.53 8.07 4.26
CA HIS A 189 10.98 6.86 3.68
C HIS A 189 11.99 6.17 2.77
N LEU A 190 11.90 4.84 2.72
CA LEU A 190 12.65 4.02 1.79
C LEU A 190 11.84 3.85 0.50
N LEU A 191 12.31 4.46 -0.58
CA LEU A 191 11.78 4.24 -1.93
C LEU A 191 12.55 3.09 -2.56
N VAL A 192 11.85 2.03 -2.93
CA VAL A 192 12.45 0.82 -3.51
C VAL A 192 12.07 0.65 -4.98
N PHE A 193 13.00 0.17 -5.77
CA PHE A 193 12.84 -0.04 -7.20
C PHE A 193 13.33 -1.43 -7.56
N SER A 194 12.68 -2.07 -8.53
CA SER A 194 13.22 -3.30 -9.09
C SER A 194 12.82 -3.53 -10.55
N ALA A 195 13.66 -4.26 -11.28
CA ALA A 195 13.38 -4.75 -12.62
C ALA A 195 14.14 -6.06 -12.90
N ASN A 196 13.79 -6.74 -14.00
CA ASN A 196 14.45 -7.97 -14.41
C ASN A 196 15.90 -7.76 -14.88
N ASP A 197 16.23 -6.57 -15.35
CA ASP A 197 17.55 -6.18 -15.83
C ASP A 197 17.89 -4.73 -15.45
N GLU A 198 19.16 -4.36 -15.59
CA GLU A 198 19.67 -3.05 -15.19
C GLU A 198 19.12 -1.89 -16.05
N ALA A 199 18.94 -2.11 -17.36
CA ALA A 199 18.45 -1.07 -18.26
C ALA A 199 16.98 -0.75 -17.96
N SER A 200 16.16 -1.78 -17.75
CA SER A 200 14.76 -1.66 -17.34
C SER A 200 14.60 -0.97 -15.98
N LEU A 201 15.52 -1.21 -15.05
CA LEU A 201 15.54 -0.53 -13.75
C LEU A 201 15.76 0.98 -13.91
N LYS A 202 16.81 1.36 -14.66
CA LYS A 202 17.13 2.77 -14.97
C LYS A 202 15.95 3.46 -15.69
N ALA A 203 15.38 2.81 -16.70
CA ALA A 203 14.22 3.33 -17.42
C ALA A 203 12.98 3.50 -16.54
N THR A 204 12.75 2.57 -15.60
CA THR A 204 11.62 2.66 -14.65
C THR A 204 11.79 3.83 -13.69
N VAL A 205 12.98 4.01 -13.12
CA VAL A 205 13.31 5.16 -12.28
C VAL A 205 13.10 6.46 -13.04
N GLN A 206 13.67 6.58 -14.24
CA GLN A 206 13.56 7.79 -15.05
C GLN A 206 12.09 8.10 -15.41
N ARG A 207 11.31 7.10 -15.77
CA ARG A 207 9.89 7.26 -16.08
C ARG A 207 9.09 7.73 -14.87
N LEU A 208 9.38 7.19 -13.68
CA LEU A 208 8.74 7.65 -12.44
C LEU A 208 9.13 9.10 -12.12
N GLN A 209 10.42 9.44 -12.21
CA GLN A 209 10.88 10.81 -12.00
C GLN A 209 10.18 11.79 -12.94
N MET A 210 10.09 11.46 -14.23
CA MET A 210 9.39 12.26 -15.24
C MET A 210 7.87 12.35 -15.00
N HIS A 211 7.28 11.39 -14.29
CA HIS A 211 5.88 11.43 -13.90
C HIS A 211 5.67 12.34 -12.69
N LEU A 212 6.52 12.23 -11.67
CA LEU A 212 6.42 12.98 -10.41
C LEU A 212 6.68 14.48 -10.56
N VAL A 213 7.44 14.90 -11.58
CA VAL A 213 7.66 16.35 -11.87
C VAL A 213 6.49 17.04 -12.56
N ARG A 214 5.44 16.30 -12.94
CA ARG A 214 4.30 16.88 -13.65
C ARG A 214 3.40 17.67 -12.68
N PRO A 215 2.98 18.91 -13.00
CA PRO A 215 2.19 19.74 -12.10
C PRO A 215 0.85 19.12 -11.65
N GLU A 216 0.25 18.29 -12.50
CA GLU A 216 -1.01 17.59 -12.22
C GLU A 216 -0.86 16.38 -11.29
N VAL A 217 0.36 15.95 -10.99
CA VAL A 217 0.65 14.79 -10.13
C VAL A 217 0.92 15.28 -8.72
N ARG A 218 0.04 14.90 -7.79
CA ARG A 218 0.22 15.11 -6.35
C ARG A 218 0.29 13.74 -5.70
N VAL A 219 1.38 13.47 -4.99
CA VAL A 219 1.64 12.16 -4.39
C VAL A 219 2.22 12.39 -3.00
N SER A 220 1.60 11.75 -2.00
CA SER A 220 2.16 11.64 -0.65
C SER A 220 3.37 10.70 -0.67
N LEU A 221 4.45 11.10 0.01
CA LEU A 221 5.67 10.28 0.09
C LEU A 221 5.42 8.91 0.75
N PRO A 222 4.68 8.80 1.88
CA PRO A 222 4.24 7.52 2.43
C PRO A 222 3.56 6.61 1.40
N ASP A 223 2.60 7.13 0.64
CA ASP A 223 1.87 6.34 -0.37
C ASP A 223 2.77 5.90 -1.51
N LEU A 224 3.72 6.75 -1.91
CA LEU A 224 4.72 6.39 -2.90
C LEU A 224 5.60 5.25 -2.42
N ALA A 225 6.13 5.35 -1.18
CA ALA A 225 6.95 4.32 -0.58
C ALA A 225 6.19 3.00 -0.44
N TYR A 226 4.96 3.04 0.07
CA TYR A 226 4.07 1.89 0.18
C TYR A 226 3.79 1.25 -1.18
N THR A 227 3.42 2.06 -2.18
CA THR A 227 3.11 1.58 -3.53
C THR A 227 4.32 0.92 -4.17
N LEU A 228 5.50 1.51 -4.03
CA LEU A 228 6.75 0.96 -4.56
C LEU A 228 7.17 -0.34 -3.86
N SER A 229 6.93 -0.46 -2.55
CA SER A 229 7.31 -1.65 -1.76
C SER A 229 6.32 -2.81 -1.85
N GLU A 230 5.02 -2.51 -1.75
CA GLU A 230 3.95 -3.49 -1.52
C GLU A 230 3.04 -3.69 -2.74
N ARG A 231 3.00 -2.74 -3.68
CA ARG A 231 2.15 -2.78 -4.87
C ARG A 231 2.93 -2.99 -6.17
N ARG A 232 4.17 -3.47 -6.07
CA ARG A 232 5.04 -3.79 -7.20
C ARG A 232 5.70 -5.15 -7.00
N THR A 233 5.89 -5.86 -8.11
CA THR A 233 6.67 -7.09 -8.14
C THR A 233 8.13 -6.79 -7.78
N ARG A 234 8.74 -7.64 -6.96
CA ARG A 234 10.14 -7.53 -6.53
C ARG A 234 11.04 -8.39 -7.40
N HIS A 235 11.82 -7.76 -8.28
CA HIS A 235 12.74 -8.41 -9.21
C HIS A 235 14.19 -8.47 -8.70
N PHE A 236 15.11 -8.97 -9.54
CA PHE A 236 16.51 -9.22 -9.18
C PHE A 236 17.37 -7.96 -9.16
N HIS A 237 17.27 -7.10 -10.17
CA HIS A 237 17.97 -5.82 -10.17
C HIS A 237 17.17 -4.85 -9.33
N ARG A 238 17.80 -4.27 -8.30
CA ARG A 238 17.13 -3.43 -7.30
C ARG A 238 17.86 -2.11 -7.16
N ALA A 239 17.12 -1.08 -6.80
CA ALA A 239 17.71 0.14 -6.29
C ALA A 239 16.88 0.65 -5.12
N TYR A 240 17.49 1.46 -4.26
CA TYR A 240 16.76 2.16 -3.22
C TYR A 240 17.26 3.58 -3.03
N LEU A 241 16.38 4.44 -2.53
CA LEU A 241 16.63 5.82 -2.14
C LEU A 241 15.97 6.05 -0.78
N VAL A 242 16.70 6.62 0.17
CA VAL A 242 16.13 7.11 1.42
C VAL A 242 15.89 8.61 1.25
N SER A 243 14.63 9.04 1.36
CA SER A 243 14.23 10.43 1.10
C SER A 243 13.13 10.86 2.05
N ASN A 244 13.12 12.14 2.41
CA ASN A 244 12.02 12.82 3.11
C ASN A 244 11.18 13.69 2.15
N THR A 245 11.42 13.59 0.84
CA THR A 245 10.62 14.24 -0.21
C THR A 245 10.17 13.21 -1.25
N PRO A 246 9.04 13.43 -1.95
CA PRO A 246 8.60 12.55 -3.04
C PRO A 246 9.50 12.65 -4.29
N THR A 247 10.58 13.43 -4.26
CA THR A 247 11.50 13.54 -5.38
C THR A 247 12.44 12.34 -5.46
N VAL A 248 12.75 11.92 -6.69
CA VAL A 248 13.68 10.81 -6.95
C VAL A 248 14.94 11.36 -7.60
N ASP A 249 16.01 11.48 -6.82
CA ASP A 249 17.35 11.80 -7.31
C ASP A 249 18.06 10.52 -7.77
N GLN A 250 18.39 10.45 -9.06
CA GLN A 250 19.08 9.30 -9.64
C GLN A 250 20.51 9.14 -9.14
N HIS A 251 21.17 10.24 -8.73
CA HIS A 251 22.55 10.20 -8.26
C HIS A 251 22.67 9.67 -6.83
N ALA A 252 21.60 9.79 -6.04
CA ALA A 252 21.51 9.26 -4.69
C ALA A 252 21.03 7.79 -4.64
N LEU A 253 20.64 7.20 -5.78
CA LEU A 253 20.20 5.81 -5.83
C LEU A 253 21.35 4.83 -5.59
N ILE A 254 21.10 3.89 -4.68
CA ILE A 254 22.00 2.78 -4.42
C ILE A 254 21.49 1.57 -5.19
N TYR A 255 22.30 1.06 -6.11
CA TYR A 255 21.97 -0.07 -6.96
C TYR A 255 22.51 -1.39 -6.39
N GLY A 256 21.74 -2.45 -6.57
CA GLY A 256 22.12 -3.79 -6.17
C GLY A 256 21.49 -4.86 -7.07
N LYS A 257 22.00 -6.07 -6.95
CA LYS A 257 21.42 -7.26 -7.60
C LYS A 257 21.23 -8.33 -6.54
N LEU A 258 20.03 -8.89 -6.48
CA LEU A 258 19.71 -10.01 -5.62
C LEU A 258 20.62 -11.18 -5.99
N ARG A 259 21.33 -11.69 -4.98
CA ARG A 259 22.13 -12.92 -5.10
C ARG A 259 21.24 -14.12 -4.79
N SER A 260 21.57 -15.28 -5.35
CA SER A 260 20.85 -16.53 -5.10
C SER A 260 20.94 -16.98 -3.64
N ASN A 261 22.05 -16.68 -2.97
CA ASN A 261 22.27 -17.04 -1.58
C ASN A 261 21.77 -15.90 -0.68
N VAL A 262 20.93 -16.26 0.30
CA VAL A 262 20.53 -15.35 1.38
C VAL A 262 21.77 -14.99 2.20
N PRO A 263 22.08 -13.70 2.40
CA PRO A 263 23.23 -13.30 3.20
C PRO A 263 23.05 -13.75 4.66
N LYS A 264 24.12 -14.27 5.26
CA LYS A 264 24.18 -14.48 6.71
C LYS A 264 24.54 -13.17 7.37
N VAL A 265 23.65 -12.65 8.22
CA VAL A 265 23.84 -11.38 8.93
C VAL A 265 24.31 -11.68 10.35
N GLY A 266 25.36 -11.01 10.81
CA GLY A 266 25.79 -11.05 12.21
C GLY A 266 25.42 -9.75 12.91
N PHE A 267 24.88 -9.81 14.12
CA PHE A 267 24.68 -8.62 14.96
C PHE A 267 25.86 -8.46 15.92
N ILE A 268 26.41 -7.25 15.97
CA ILE A 268 27.53 -6.88 16.84
C ILE A 268 27.05 -5.78 17.77
N PHE A 269 27.04 -6.06 19.07
CA PHE A 269 26.56 -5.15 20.10
C PHE A 269 27.72 -4.37 20.69
N THR A 270 27.59 -3.04 20.72
CA THR A 270 28.66 -2.13 21.15
C THR A 270 28.65 -1.93 22.65
N GLY A 271 29.84 -2.05 23.25
CA GLY A 271 30.17 -1.76 24.65
C GLY A 271 29.67 -0.41 25.20
N GLN A 272 29.72 -0.28 26.53
CA GLN A 272 29.73 1.02 27.22
C GLN A 272 30.76 1.98 26.56
N GLY A 273 30.35 3.20 26.25
CA GLY A 273 31.15 4.22 25.57
C GLY A 273 30.52 4.77 24.29
N SER A 274 29.49 4.10 23.76
CA SER A 274 28.74 4.50 22.55
C SER A 274 27.57 5.46 22.83
N GLN A 275 27.27 5.75 24.10
CA GLN A 275 26.14 6.57 24.50
C GLN A 275 26.32 8.07 24.17
N TRP A 276 25.23 8.69 23.77
CA TRP A 276 25.11 10.13 23.55
C TRP A 276 23.70 10.62 23.95
N PRO A 277 23.52 11.90 24.30
CA PRO A 277 22.21 12.41 24.71
C PRO A 277 21.14 12.20 23.63
N GLN A 278 19.97 11.70 24.01
CA GLN A 278 18.82 11.47 23.11
C GLN A 278 19.05 10.42 22.01
N MET A 279 19.95 9.46 22.24
CA MET A 279 20.35 8.44 21.25
C MET A 279 19.23 7.53 20.69
N GLY A 280 18.08 7.45 21.37
CA GLY A 280 16.91 6.68 20.93
C GLY A 280 15.70 7.52 20.55
N LYS A 281 15.77 8.85 20.66
CA LYS A 281 14.58 9.71 20.56
C LYS A 281 13.87 9.59 19.21
N ALA A 282 14.60 9.73 18.11
CA ALA A 282 14.02 9.66 16.77
C ALA A 282 13.35 8.29 16.50
N LEU A 283 13.92 7.20 17.02
CA LEU A 283 13.37 5.85 16.91
C LEU A 283 12.01 5.76 17.64
N VAL A 284 11.94 6.31 18.85
CA VAL A 284 10.72 6.31 19.69
C VAL A 284 9.64 7.23 19.10
N ASP A 285 10.02 8.38 18.55
CA ASP A 285 9.08 9.31 17.93
C ASP A 285 8.48 8.75 16.63
N THR A 286 9.28 7.99 15.87
CA THR A 286 8.90 7.50 14.53
C THR A 286 8.12 6.18 14.58
N PHE A 287 8.47 5.28 15.50
CA PHE A 287 7.91 3.92 15.53
C PHE A 287 7.08 3.68 16.80
N PRO A 288 5.74 3.53 16.67
CA PRO A 288 4.87 3.25 17.82
C PRO A 288 5.26 2.00 18.61
N SER A 289 5.75 0.95 17.94
CA SER A 289 6.24 -0.27 18.61
C SER A 289 7.43 0.00 19.52
N SER A 290 8.40 0.80 19.05
CA SER A 290 9.56 1.23 19.85
C SER A 290 9.13 2.05 21.07
N GLN A 291 8.16 2.95 20.91
CA GLN A 291 7.61 3.71 22.02
C GLN A 291 6.94 2.80 23.06
N GLN A 292 6.13 1.85 22.62
CA GLN A 292 5.45 0.90 23.49
C GLN A 292 6.46 0.02 24.25
N LEU A 293 7.45 -0.53 23.56
CA LEU A 293 8.48 -1.35 24.17
C LEU A 293 9.30 -0.56 25.20
N LEU A 294 9.69 0.68 24.89
CA LEU A 294 10.45 1.51 25.84
C LEU A 294 9.65 1.79 27.12
N ARG A 295 8.36 2.10 26.99
CA ARG A 295 7.48 2.32 28.16
C ARG A 295 7.30 1.06 28.98
N HIS A 296 7.20 -0.10 28.32
CA HIS A 296 7.12 -1.39 28.99
C HIS A 296 8.38 -1.69 29.79
N LEU A 297 9.56 -1.54 29.18
CA LEU A 297 10.84 -1.74 29.86
C LEU A 297 11.04 -0.76 31.03
N ASP A 298 10.60 0.49 30.88
CA ASP A 298 10.59 1.46 31.98
C ASP A 298 9.69 1.00 33.13
N ALA A 299 8.46 0.56 32.83
CA ALA A 299 7.54 0.03 33.84
C ALA A 299 8.11 -1.18 34.59
N VAL A 300 8.83 -2.08 33.89
CA VAL A 300 9.54 -3.21 34.51
C VAL A 300 10.59 -2.72 35.51
N LEU A 301 11.40 -1.72 35.16
CA LEU A 301 12.37 -1.15 36.09
C LEU A 301 11.71 -0.43 37.28
N GLN A 302 10.61 0.27 37.05
CA GLN A 302 9.88 0.97 38.11
C GLN A 302 9.16 0.01 39.07
N ALA A 303 8.91 -1.23 38.65
CA ALA A 303 8.29 -2.27 39.49
C ALA A 303 9.28 -2.99 40.42
N LEU A 304 10.59 -2.72 40.31
CA LEU A 304 11.59 -3.33 41.19
C LEU A 304 11.41 -2.90 42.65
N PRO A 305 11.83 -3.71 43.64
CA PRO A 305 11.74 -3.34 45.06
C PRO A 305 12.44 -2.02 45.42
N HIS A 306 13.51 -1.70 44.68
CA HIS A 306 14.27 -0.46 44.80
C HIS A 306 14.45 0.15 43.40
N PRO A 307 13.41 0.81 42.87
CA PRO A 307 13.46 1.32 41.51
C PRO A 307 14.43 2.50 41.40
N PRO A 308 15.03 2.73 40.22
CA PRO A 308 15.77 3.95 39.96
C PRO A 308 14.87 5.19 40.09
N GLN A 309 15.42 6.31 40.55
CA GLN A 309 14.68 7.59 40.63
C GLN A 309 14.48 8.26 39.25
N TRP A 310 15.06 7.69 38.21
CA TRP A 310 14.99 8.15 36.82
C TRP A 310 14.15 7.18 35.99
N SER A 311 13.62 7.66 34.86
CA SER A 311 12.87 6.87 33.88
C SER A 311 13.71 6.62 32.63
N LEU A 312 13.73 5.39 32.11
CA LEU A 312 14.36 5.07 30.83
C LEU A 312 13.80 5.95 29.71
N TYR A 313 12.49 6.20 29.74
CA TYR A 313 11.81 6.99 28.72
C TYR A 313 12.33 8.43 28.72
N ASP A 314 12.36 9.07 29.88
CA ASP A 314 12.81 10.45 30.00
C ASP A 314 14.31 10.58 29.71
N GLU A 315 15.13 9.64 30.20
CA GLU A 315 16.58 9.67 29.97
C GLU A 315 16.97 9.46 28.49
N LEU A 316 16.17 8.72 27.71
CA LEU A 316 16.40 8.55 26.27
C LEU A 316 15.76 9.64 25.39
N THR A 317 14.76 10.39 25.88
CA THR A 317 13.99 11.32 25.04
C THR A 317 14.16 12.80 25.40
N CYS A 318 14.41 13.12 26.67
CA CYS A 318 14.64 14.49 27.12
C CYS A 318 16.10 14.94 26.93
N PRO A 319 16.35 16.25 26.78
CA PRO A 319 17.71 16.78 26.77
C PRO A 319 18.45 16.48 28.07
N ARG A 320 19.70 16.01 27.95
CA ARG A 320 20.64 15.71 29.04
C ARG A 320 22.06 16.12 28.64
N SER A 321 22.94 16.30 29.63
CA SER A 321 24.37 16.52 29.34
C SER A 321 25.06 15.20 28.97
N SER A 322 26.12 15.28 28.17
CA SER A 322 26.95 14.11 27.84
C SER A 322 27.53 13.43 29.08
N ASP A 323 27.91 14.20 30.10
CA ASP A 323 28.47 13.68 31.34
C ASP A 323 27.42 12.92 32.17
N HIS A 324 26.16 13.38 32.13
CA HIS A 324 25.03 12.72 32.79
C HIS A 324 24.80 11.31 32.22
N VAL A 325 24.62 11.19 30.90
CA VAL A 325 24.38 9.89 30.26
C VAL A 325 25.58 8.94 30.33
N ARG A 326 26.79 9.46 30.60
CA ARG A 326 28.02 8.67 30.78
C ARG A 326 28.19 8.08 32.18
N GLN A 327 27.35 8.46 33.14
CA GLN A 327 27.37 7.84 34.47
C GLN A 327 27.13 6.33 34.33
N PRO A 328 27.95 5.46 34.95
CA PRO A 328 27.83 4.00 34.79
C PRO A 328 26.42 3.46 35.08
N GLU A 329 25.73 4.06 36.05
CA GLU A 329 24.36 3.68 36.43
C GLU A 329 23.28 4.01 35.41
N LEU A 330 23.56 4.91 34.46
CA LEU A 330 22.66 5.30 33.37
C LEU A 330 23.12 4.68 32.05
N SER A 331 24.40 4.79 31.72
CA SER A 331 24.93 4.38 30.42
C SER A 331 24.57 2.95 30.05
N GLN A 332 24.72 2.00 30.98
CA GLN A 332 24.47 0.59 30.70
C GLN A 332 22.98 0.25 30.46
N PRO A 333 22.04 0.59 31.36
CA PRO A 333 20.63 0.32 31.10
C PRO A 333 20.09 1.10 29.89
N LEU A 334 20.57 2.32 29.63
CA LEU A 334 20.14 3.10 28.46
C LEU A 334 20.63 2.51 27.14
N VAL A 335 21.90 2.07 27.07
CA VAL A 335 22.44 1.40 25.87
C VAL A 335 21.73 0.07 25.65
N THR A 336 21.50 -0.71 26.71
CA THR A 336 20.75 -1.97 26.64
C THR A 336 19.34 -1.73 26.11
N ALA A 337 18.60 -0.78 26.68
CA ALA A 337 17.25 -0.44 26.21
C ALA A 337 17.25 -0.06 24.72
N LEU A 338 18.15 0.82 24.28
CA LEU A 338 18.24 1.20 22.86
C LEU A 338 18.54 -0.01 21.96
N GLN A 339 19.45 -0.90 22.35
CA GLN A 339 19.75 -2.12 21.59
C GLN A 339 18.53 -3.03 21.49
N LEU A 340 17.75 -3.19 22.56
CA LEU A 340 16.50 -3.96 22.56
C LEU A 340 15.45 -3.35 21.61
N LEU A 341 15.30 -2.01 21.59
CA LEU A 341 14.42 -1.33 20.64
C LEU A 341 14.85 -1.58 19.19
N ILE A 342 16.15 -1.57 18.91
CA ILE A 342 16.69 -1.84 17.57
C ILE A 342 16.45 -3.31 17.18
N ILE A 343 16.67 -4.25 18.11
CA ILE A 343 16.37 -5.68 17.88
C ILE A 343 14.90 -5.87 17.53
N ASP A 344 13.98 -5.30 18.32
CA ASP A 344 12.55 -5.39 18.10
C ASP A 344 12.17 -4.84 16.70
N LEU A 345 12.66 -3.64 16.37
CA LEU A 345 12.39 -3.05 15.05
C LEU A 345 12.92 -3.92 13.90
N LEU A 346 14.16 -4.41 13.99
CA LEU A 346 14.72 -5.30 12.98
C LEU A 346 13.92 -6.61 12.86
N ASN A 347 13.40 -7.13 13.96
CA ASN A 347 12.50 -8.28 13.96
C ASN A 347 11.20 -7.98 13.20
N THR A 348 10.59 -6.80 13.39
CA THR A 348 9.41 -6.39 12.61
C THR A 348 9.70 -6.32 11.11
N TRP A 349 10.93 -6.00 10.73
CA TRP A 349 11.40 -5.99 9.34
C TRP A 349 11.89 -7.36 8.84
N CYS A 350 11.72 -8.41 9.64
CA CYS A 350 12.16 -9.77 9.34
C CYS A 350 13.69 -9.90 9.14
N VAL A 351 14.49 -9.03 9.78
CA VAL A 351 15.95 -9.10 9.78
C VAL A 351 16.40 -9.84 11.03
N GLN A 352 16.85 -11.08 10.85
CA GLN A 352 17.29 -11.96 11.93
C GLN A 352 18.81 -12.23 11.84
N PRO A 353 19.55 -12.24 12.97
CA PRO A 353 20.96 -12.60 12.97
C PRO A 353 21.16 -14.11 12.82
N ALA A 354 22.14 -14.51 12.02
CA ALA A 354 22.70 -15.86 12.00
C ALA A 354 23.75 -16.08 13.12
N SER A 355 24.28 -14.99 13.67
CA SER A 355 25.24 -15.00 14.77
C SER A 355 25.17 -13.67 15.53
N VAL A 356 25.43 -13.69 16.83
CA VAL A 356 25.48 -12.51 17.68
C VAL A 356 26.81 -12.45 18.41
N VAL A 357 27.35 -11.25 18.62
CA VAL A 357 28.53 -11.01 19.46
C VAL A 357 28.31 -9.74 20.25
N GLY A 358 28.46 -9.80 21.58
CA GLY A 358 28.48 -8.65 22.47
C GLY A 358 29.87 -8.46 23.08
N HIS A 359 30.13 -7.26 23.59
CA HIS A 359 31.36 -6.97 24.33
C HIS A 359 31.02 -6.63 25.79
N SER A 360 31.41 -7.50 26.72
CA SER A 360 31.18 -7.30 28.17
C SER A 360 29.67 -7.19 28.50
N SER A 361 29.22 -6.05 29.02
CA SER A 361 27.82 -5.77 29.37
C SER A 361 26.82 -6.02 28.25
N ASP A 362 27.25 -5.85 26.99
CA ASP A 362 26.36 -5.89 25.83
C ASP A 362 26.11 -7.32 25.33
N GLU A 363 26.72 -8.32 25.99
CA GLU A 363 26.29 -9.72 25.86
C GLU A 363 24.84 -9.93 26.31
N ILE A 364 24.30 -9.04 27.16
CA ILE A 364 22.89 -9.08 27.60
C ILE A 364 21.95 -8.91 26.40
N ALA A 365 22.13 -7.85 25.61
CA ALA A 365 21.31 -7.63 24.41
C ALA A 365 21.57 -8.68 23.33
N ALA A 366 22.82 -9.14 23.21
CA ALA A 366 23.15 -10.25 22.32
C ALA A 366 22.39 -11.54 22.69
N ALA A 367 22.26 -11.84 23.98
CA ALA A 367 21.48 -12.98 24.46
C ALA A 367 19.99 -12.85 24.12
N VAL A 368 19.40 -11.64 24.19
CA VAL A 368 18.03 -11.41 23.71
C VAL A 368 17.92 -11.65 22.20
N ALA A 369 18.85 -11.09 21.42
CA ALA A 369 18.86 -11.30 19.96
C ALA A 369 19.07 -12.79 19.56
N ALA A 370 19.66 -13.60 20.44
CA ALA A 370 19.78 -15.05 20.28
C ALA A 370 18.56 -15.84 20.81
N GLY A 371 17.56 -15.18 21.40
CA GLY A 371 16.40 -15.83 22.02
C GLY A 371 16.71 -16.57 23.32
N LEU A 372 17.78 -16.19 24.02
CA LEU A 372 18.22 -16.80 25.29
C LEU A 372 17.73 -16.04 26.52
N LEU A 373 17.33 -14.77 26.36
CA LEU A 373 16.78 -13.91 27.40
C LEU A 373 15.58 -13.16 26.86
N GLU A 374 14.60 -12.93 27.73
CA GLU A 374 13.50 -12.01 27.44
C GLU A 374 13.96 -10.55 27.65
N PRO A 375 13.40 -9.56 26.92
CA PRO A 375 13.74 -8.16 27.07
C PRO A 375 13.59 -7.62 28.51
N GLU A 376 12.59 -8.12 29.25
CA GLU A 376 12.31 -7.74 30.63
C GLU A 376 13.40 -8.21 31.59
N ASP A 377 13.94 -9.41 31.36
CA ASP A 377 15.06 -9.93 32.14
C ASP A 377 16.34 -9.16 31.78
N ALA A 378 16.54 -8.89 30.49
CA ALA A 378 17.71 -8.16 30.02
C ALA A 378 17.83 -6.76 30.64
N ILE A 379 16.73 -6.01 30.75
CA ILE A 379 16.78 -4.64 31.26
C ILE A 379 17.11 -4.57 32.76
N VAL A 380 16.81 -5.62 33.53
CA VAL A 380 17.15 -5.71 34.96
C VAL A 380 18.56 -6.27 35.20
N LEU A 381 19.19 -6.91 34.22
CA LEU A 381 20.44 -7.65 34.38
C LEU A 381 21.73 -6.81 34.26
N TRP A 382 21.78 -5.60 34.83
CA TRP A 382 23.02 -4.79 34.81
C TRP A 382 23.78 -4.77 36.16
N PRO A 383 25.13 -4.86 36.17
CA PRO A 383 25.97 -4.96 37.36
C PRO A 383 25.73 -3.94 38.46
N GLY A 384 25.40 -2.68 38.14
CA GLY A 384 25.13 -1.69 39.19
C GLY A 384 23.82 -1.95 39.95
N LEU A 385 22.82 -2.62 39.35
CA LEU A 385 21.65 -3.11 40.07
C LEU A 385 21.99 -4.31 40.96
N LEU A 386 22.82 -5.23 40.46
CA LEU A 386 23.32 -6.38 41.23
C LEU A 386 24.18 -5.95 42.42
N GLN A 387 24.97 -4.88 42.27
CA GLN A 387 25.74 -4.29 43.37
C GLN A 387 24.86 -3.57 44.40
N ARG A 388 23.78 -2.88 43.97
CA ARG A 388 22.80 -2.24 44.87
C ARG A 388 21.96 -3.26 45.66
N THR A 389 21.62 -4.40 45.06
CA THR A 389 20.86 -5.47 45.75
C THR A 389 21.73 -6.26 46.73
N THR A 390 23.01 -6.47 46.41
CA THR A 390 23.97 -7.12 47.32
C THR A 390 24.42 -6.23 48.48
N SER A 391 24.51 -4.90 48.30
CA SER A 391 24.85 -3.97 49.39
C SER A 391 23.71 -3.75 50.40
N LEU A 392 22.45 -4.00 50.00
CA LEU A 392 21.26 -3.90 50.87
C LEU A 392 20.90 -5.23 51.55
N ASN A 393 21.31 -6.39 51.02
CA ASN A 393 21.07 -7.71 51.62
C ASN A 393 22.24 -8.16 52.51
N GLN A 394 22.34 -7.61 53.72
CA GLN A 394 23.06 -8.28 54.82
C GLN A 394 22.19 -9.32 55.57
N GLY A 395 20.99 -9.67 55.07
CA GLY A 395 20.02 -10.45 55.85
C GLY A 395 19.25 -11.57 55.13
N THR A 396 19.36 -11.77 53.82
CA THR A 396 18.55 -12.79 53.13
C THR A 396 19.23 -13.36 51.90
N HIS A 397 19.24 -14.70 51.80
CA HIS A 397 19.88 -15.49 50.76
C HIS A 397 19.25 -15.28 49.37
N LEU A 398 19.78 -14.33 48.61
CA LEU A 398 19.92 -14.47 47.16
C LEU A 398 21.29 -15.10 46.88
N PRO A 399 21.44 -15.92 45.81
CA PRO A 399 22.67 -16.66 45.57
C PRO A 399 23.83 -15.67 45.39
N VAL A 400 24.72 -15.67 46.38
CA VAL A 400 25.97 -14.92 46.38
C VAL A 400 26.87 -15.53 45.30
N ALA A 401 27.35 -14.69 44.39
CA ALA A 401 28.40 -15.04 43.45
C ALA A 401 29.69 -15.32 44.23
N GLN A 402 29.94 -16.58 44.56
CA GLN A 402 31.30 -17.09 44.69
C GLN A 402 31.75 -17.55 43.30
N GLY A 403 32.97 -17.21 42.93
CA GLY A 403 33.49 -17.27 41.56
C GLY A 403 33.05 -18.50 40.76
N GLY A 404 32.51 -18.25 39.57
CA GLY A 404 32.15 -19.26 38.59
C GLY A 404 30.64 -19.36 38.34
N HIS A 405 30.22 -18.93 37.14
CA HIS A 405 28.92 -19.18 36.49
C HIS A 405 27.65 -18.64 37.18
N LEU A 406 27.05 -17.62 36.55
CA LEU A 406 25.65 -17.26 36.76
C LEU A 406 24.77 -18.27 35.98
N ARG A 407 24.14 -19.22 36.67
CA ARG A 407 23.02 -19.99 36.10
C ARG A 407 21.70 -19.37 36.59
N LEU A 408 21.01 -18.66 35.69
CA LEU A 408 19.60 -18.33 35.90
C LEU A 408 18.75 -19.55 35.50
N PRO A 409 17.72 -19.93 36.26
CA PRO A 409 16.80 -20.97 35.87
C PRO A 409 15.92 -20.46 34.72
N VAL A 410 16.28 -20.80 33.48
CA VAL A 410 15.42 -20.59 32.31
C VAL A 410 14.29 -21.62 32.37
N GLN A 411 13.07 -21.19 32.70
CA GLN A 411 11.88 -22.01 32.41
C GLN A 411 11.61 -21.92 30.91
N THR A 412 11.92 -23.00 30.20
CA THR A 412 11.54 -23.15 28.80
C THR A 412 10.04 -23.42 28.73
N HIS A 413 9.27 -22.51 28.11
CA HIS A 413 7.88 -22.79 27.77
C HIS A 413 7.84 -23.73 26.55
N GLU A 414 7.29 -24.93 26.75
CA GLU A 414 6.95 -25.86 25.66
C GLU A 414 5.87 -25.22 24.77
N GLY A 415 6.23 -24.86 23.53
CA GLY A 415 5.25 -24.31 22.59
C GLY A 415 5.77 -23.80 21.24
N MET A 416 7.06 -23.50 21.08
CA MET A 416 7.63 -23.12 19.77
C MET A 416 8.47 -24.24 19.14
N LEU A 417 8.24 -24.46 17.85
CA LEU A 417 8.90 -25.43 16.98
C LEU A 417 10.44 -25.36 17.10
N PRO A 418 11.16 -26.50 17.02
CA PRO A 418 12.58 -26.54 17.36
C PRO A 418 13.43 -25.91 16.27
N PHE A 419 14.09 -24.79 16.59
CA PHE A 419 15.28 -24.35 15.87
C PHE A 419 16.40 -25.36 16.13
N ARG A 420 16.64 -26.25 15.17
CA ARG A 420 17.78 -27.17 15.17
C ARG A 420 19.05 -26.41 14.81
N GLY A 421 19.93 -26.28 15.80
CA GLY A 421 21.38 -26.23 15.58
C GLY A 421 21.99 -24.85 15.72
N LEU A 422 22.43 -24.53 16.94
CA LEU A 422 23.64 -23.77 17.22
C LEU A 422 23.99 -24.01 18.70
N GLY A 423 25.12 -24.66 18.95
CA GLY A 423 25.72 -24.69 20.28
C GLY A 423 26.30 -23.30 20.56
N ALA A 424 25.50 -22.42 21.14
CA ALA A 424 25.95 -21.14 21.66
C ALA A 424 26.16 -21.28 23.17
N SER A 425 27.40 -21.23 23.62
CA SER A 425 27.75 -21.05 25.03
C SER A 425 27.94 -19.54 25.28
N VAL A 426 27.13 -18.96 26.16
CA VAL A 426 27.34 -17.60 26.66
C VAL A 426 28.40 -17.67 27.78
N GLU A 427 29.59 -17.12 27.53
CA GLU A 427 30.67 -17.03 28.51
C GLU A 427 30.74 -15.63 29.10
N PHE A 428 30.15 -15.42 30.29
CA PHE A 428 30.29 -14.17 31.02
C PHE A 428 31.71 -14.04 31.60
N VAL A 429 32.55 -13.16 31.03
CA VAL A 429 33.83 -12.79 31.62
C VAL A 429 33.64 -11.61 32.57
N VAL A 430 33.52 -11.89 33.87
CA VAL A 430 33.54 -10.84 34.92
C VAL A 430 35.00 -10.49 35.25
N PRO A 431 35.45 -9.24 35.07
CA PRO A 431 36.78 -8.84 35.50
C PRO A 431 36.91 -8.98 37.03
N GLN A 432 37.89 -9.74 37.52
CA GLN A 432 38.25 -9.72 38.93
C GLN A 432 38.71 -8.30 39.30
N ALA A 433 38.18 -7.77 40.41
CA ALA A 433 38.69 -6.55 41.01
C ALA A 433 40.19 -6.73 41.25
N ARG A 434 41.02 -5.94 40.54
CA ARG A 434 42.41 -5.78 40.95
C ARG A 434 42.40 -5.03 42.27
N ASP A 435 42.91 -5.67 43.31
CA ASP A 435 43.34 -5.00 44.53
C ASP A 435 44.28 -3.85 44.14
N LEU A 436 43.79 -2.62 44.24
CA LEU A 436 44.63 -1.43 44.29
C LEU A 436 45.37 -1.46 45.63
N LYS A 437 46.49 -2.17 45.66
CA LYS A 437 47.59 -1.96 46.61
C LYS A 437 48.86 -1.62 45.83
N GLN A 438 49.02 -0.34 45.53
CA GLN A 438 50.17 0.52 45.88
C GLN A 438 50.05 1.86 45.18
#